data_AF-F3FMQ6-F1
#
_entry.id   AF-F3FMQ6-F1
#
_cell.length_a   1.000
_cell.length_b   1.000
_cell.length_c   1.000
_cell.angle_alpha   90.00
_cell.angle_beta   90.00
_cell.angle_gamma   90.00
#
_symmetry.space_group_name_H-M   'P 1'
#
loop_
_entity.id
_entity.type
_entity.pdbx_description
1 polymer ?
#
loop_
_entity_poly.entity_id
_entity_poly.type
_entity_poly.pdbx_seq_one_letter_code
_entity_poly.pdbx_strand_id
1 'polypeptide(L)' 'MEKREELYRGKAKSVYKTDDADRLILLFRNDTSAF' A
#
# COMPACT_ATOMS: atom_id res chain seq x y z
N MET A 1 7.60 0.32 -12.59
CA MET A 1 6.93 -0.40 -11.50
C MET A 1 5.50 0.07 -11.42
N GLU A 2 4.55 -0.85 -11.48
CA GLU A 2 3.12 -0.57 -11.42
C GLU A 2 2.51 -1.22 -10.17
N LYS A 3 1.40 -0.65 -9.67
CA LYS A 3 0.63 -1.27 -8.59
C LYS A 3 -0.17 -2.45 -9.16
N ARG A 4 -0.08 -3.61 -8.51
CA ARG A 4 -0.89 -4.79 -8.80
C ARG A 4 -1.97 -4.94 -7.73
N GLU A 5 -2.18 -6.15 -7.24
CA GLU A 5 -3.13 -6.48 -6.17
C GLU A 5 -2.84 -5.72 -4.87
N GLU A 6 -3.89 -5.16 -4.23
CA GLU A 6 -3.81 -4.61 -2.88
C GLU A 6 -3.82 -5.76 -1.87
N LEU A 7 -2.76 -5.87 -1.07
CA LEU A 7 -2.63 -6.93 -0.06
C LEU A 7 -3.24 -6.54 1.28
N TYR A 8 -3.08 -5.26 1.64
CA TYR A 8 -3.48 -4.79 2.96
C TYR A 8 -3.76 -3.29 2.95
N ARG A 9 -4.82 -2.92 3.66
CA ARG A 9 -5.21 -1.54 3.92
C ARG A 9 -5.17 -1.24 5.41
N GLY A 10 -4.21 -0.41 5.82
CA GLY A 10 -4.08 0.04 7.21
C GLY A 10 -4.91 1.30 7.50
N LYS A 11 -4.55 2.06 8.54
CA LYS A 11 -5.18 3.36 8.83
C LYS A 11 -4.76 4.45 7.84
N ALA A 12 -3.45 4.59 7.60
CA ALA A 12 -2.88 5.66 6.77
C ALA A 12 -2.22 5.17 5.46
N LYS A 13 -2.01 3.86 5.30
CA LYS A 13 -1.29 3.29 4.15
C LYS A 13 -2.04 2.13 3.51
N SER A 14 -1.80 1.90 2.22
CA SER A 14 -2.17 0.66 1.50
C SER A 14 -0.91 0.04 0.90
N VAL A 15 -0.84 -1.29 0.92
CA VAL A 15 0.31 -2.08 0.43
C VAL A 15 -0.11 -2.85 -0.81
N TYR A 16 0.68 -2.73 -1.88
CA TYR A 16 0.42 -3.37 -3.17
C TYR A 16 1.58 -4.26 -3.60
N LYS A 17 1.26 -5.37 -4.27
CA LYS A 17 2.24 -6.16 -5.03
C LYS A 17 2.81 -5.37 -6.21
N THR A 18 3.96 -5.81 -6.68
CA THR A 18 4.58 -5.37 -7.94
C THR A 18 4.92 -6.58 -8.81
N ASP A 19 5.47 -6.34 -10.00
CA ASP A 19 5.98 -7.41 -10.87
C ASP A 19 7.30 -8.03 -10.36
N ASP A 20 8.03 -7.32 -9.48
CA ASP A 20 9.19 -7.84 -8.76
C ASP A 20 8.71 -8.41 -7.42
N ALA A 21 8.91 -9.72 -7.22
CA ALA A 21 8.44 -10.44 -6.05
C ALA A 21 9.09 -9.96 -4.74
N ASP A 22 10.28 -9.35 -4.81
CA ASP A 22 11.02 -8.88 -3.65
C ASP A 22 10.72 -7.41 -3.30
N ARG A 23 9.76 -6.79 -3.99
CA ARG A 23 9.41 -5.37 -3.81
C ARG A 23 7.92 -5.13 -3.64
N LEU A 24 7.61 -4.13 -2.83
CA LEU A 24 6.25 -3.66 -2.55
C LEU A 24 6.12 -2.17 -2.82
N ILE A 25 4.89 -1.73 -3.13
CA ILE A 25 4.54 -0.31 -3.19
C ILE A 25 3.69 0.04 -1.96
N LEU A 26 4.13 1.05 -1.20
CA LEU A 26 3.36 1.63 -0.11
C LEU A 26 2.74 2.96 -0.55
N LEU A 27 1.41 3.01 -0.59
CA LEU A 27 0.67 4.25 -0.85
C LEU A 27 0.34 4.93 0.49
N PHE A 28 0.87 6.13 0.68
CA PHE A 28 0.46 7.02 1.77
C PHE A 28 -0.81 7.75 1.37
N ARG A 29 -1.89 7.54 2.12
CA ARG A 29 -3.17 8.18 1.90
C ARG A 29 -3.26 9.46 2.73
N ASN A 30 -4.15 10.36 2.33
CA ASN A 30 -4.50 11.54 3.12
C ASN A 30 -5.50 11.20 4.24
N ASP A 31 -5.40 9.99 4.79
CA ASP A 31 -6.26 9.50 5.85
C ASP A 31 -5.54 9.68 7.18
N THR A 32 -6.14 10.47 8.08
CA THR A 32 -5.66 10.67 9.45
C THR A 32 -6.71 10.15 10.42
N SER A 33 -6.27 9.37 11.41
CA SER A 33 -7.14 8.81 12.45
C SER A 33 -6.59 9.15 13.82
N ALA A 34 -7.44 9.53 14.78
CA ALA A 34 -7.05 9.78 16.16
C ALA A 34 -8.23 9.44 17.09
N PHE A 35 -8.14 8.33 17.82
CA PHE A 35 -9.00 7.90 18.93
C PHE A 35 -8.28 6.77 19.68
#